data_AF-A0A9R1CCV9-F1
#
_entry.id   AF-A0A9R1CCV9-F1
#
_cell.length_a   1.000
_cell.length_b   1.000
_cell.length_c   1.000
_cell.angle_alpha   90.00
_cell.angle_beta   90.00
_cell.angle_gamma   90.00
#
_symmetry.space_group_name_H-M   'P 1'
#
loop_
_entity.id
_entity.type
_entity.pdbx_description
1 polymer ?
#
loop_
_entity_poly.entity_id
_entity_poly.type
_entity_poly.pdbx_seq_one_letter_code
_entity_poly.pdbx_strand_id
1 'polypeptide(L)'
;MGDYFRHIKARSGHLQAMVATGKKMAGIFYTMVKNKKEYDVSIYAKSKEKTLERRIKKLQAKILRLQNEQAQSGLKVTDGTD
;
A
#
# COMPACT_ATOMS: atom_id res chain seq x y z
N MET A 1 -5.45 -10.49 0.85
CA MET A 1 -6.76 -9.80 0.83
C MET A 1 -7.10 -9.05 2.11
N GLY A 2 -6.71 -9.54 3.30
CA GLY A 2 -6.94 -8.84 4.56
C GLY A 2 -6.41 -7.40 4.62
N ASP A 3 -5.22 -7.13 4.06
CA ASP A 3 -4.67 -5.77 3.99
C ASP A 3 -5.55 -4.80 3.20
N TYR A 4 -6.13 -5.27 2.08
CA TYR A 4 -7.04 -4.47 1.27
C TYR A 4 -8.30 -4.12 2.07
N PHE A 5 -8.91 -5.12 2.73
CA PHE A 5 -10.08 -4.90 3.57
C PHE A 5 -9.79 -3.91 4.71
N ARG A 6 -8.66 -4.07 5.43
CA ARG A 6 -8.25 -3.15 6.50
C ARG A 6 -8.05 -1.72 5.99
N HIS A 7 -7.40 -1.57 4.85
CA HIS A 7 -7.17 -0.26 4.24
C HIS A 7 -8.49 0.44 3.87
N ILE A 8 -9.41 -0.27 3.23
CA ILE A 8 -10.73 0.29 2.89
C ILE A 8 -11.55 0.55 4.16
N LYS A 9 -11.50 -0.34 5.16
CA LYS A 9 -12.22 -0.16 6.43
C LYS A 9 -11.75 1.10 7.16
N ALA A 10 -10.45 1.32 7.26
CA ALA A 10 -9.87 2.49 7.93
C ALA A 10 -10.23 3.80 7.21
N ARG A 11 -10.39 3.78 5.88
CA ARG A 11 -10.71 4.97 5.08
C ARG A 11 -12.20 5.25 4.95
N SER A 12 -13.01 4.21 4.86
CA SER A 12 -14.38 4.29 4.32
C SER A 12 -15.43 3.54 5.15
N GLY A 13 -15.03 2.93 6.27
CA GLY A 13 -15.93 2.21 7.17
C GLY A 13 -16.15 0.74 6.80
N HIS A 14 -16.77 0.01 7.72
CA HIS A 14 -16.86 -1.45 7.63
C HIS A 14 -17.74 -1.94 6.47
N LEU A 15 -18.92 -1.35 6.29
CA LEU A 15 -19.88 -1.77 5.26
C LEU A 15 -19.30 -1.60 3.86
N GLN A 16 -18.69 -0.44 3.59
CA GLN A 16 -18.04 -0.16 2.31
C GLN A 16 -16.86 -1.11 2.06
N ALA A 17 -16.09 -1.45 3.09
CA ALA A 17 -14.99 -2.41 2.98
C ALA A 17 -15.47 -3.82 2.62
N MET A 18 -16.61 -4.26 3.16
CA MET A 18 -17.22 -5.55 2.82
C MET A 18 -17.64 -5.58 1.35
N VAL A 19 -18.39 -4.56 0.89
CA VAL A 19 -18.85 -4.47 -0.50
C VAL A 19 -17.66 -4.41 -1.48
N ALA A 20 -16.66 -3.57 -1.19
CA ALA A 20 -15.48 -3.44 -2.03
C ALA A 20 -14.69 -4.75 -2.13
N THR A 21 -14.58 -5.48 -1.01
CA THR A 21 -13.89 -6.77 -0.97
C THR A 21 -14.68 -7.83 -1.74
N GLY A 22 -16.00 -7.91 -1.55
CA GLY A 22 -16.89 -8.81 -2.31
C GLY A 22 -16.81 -8.55 -3.82
N LYS A 23 -16.89 -7.29 -4.24
CA LYS A 23 -16.73 -6.91 -5.66
C LYS A 23 -15.38 -7.34 -6.23
N LYS A 24 -14.30 -7.18 -5.46
CA LYS A 24 -12.97 -7.62 -5.87
C LYS A 24 -12.88 -9.13 -6.04
N MET A 25 -13.45 -9.90 -5.11
CA MET A 25 -13.50 -11.36 -5.20
C MET A 25 -14.33 -11.81 -6.40
N ALA A 26 -15.52 -11.24 -6.60
CA ALA A 26 -16.36 -11.54 -7.75
C ALA A 26 -15.63 -11.32 -9.08
N GLY A 27 -14.86 -10.24 -9.22
CA GLY A 27 -14.05 -9.98 -10.40
C GLY A 27 -12.95 -11.03 -10.63
N ILE A 28 -12.31 -11.51 -9.57
CA ILE A 28 -11.32 -12.59 -9.65
C ILE A 28 -11.99 -13.88 -10.15
N PHE A 29 -13.06 -14.31 -9.50
CA PHE A 29 -13.79 -15.53 -9.88
C PHE A 29 -14.34 -15.45 -11.30
N TYR A 30 -14.95 -14.32 -11.67
CA TYR A 30 -15.44 -14.10 -13.03
C TYR A 30 -14.32 -14.28 -14.05
N THR A 31 -13.14 -13.71 -13.80
CA THR A 31 -11.99 -13.82 -14.70
C THR A 31 -11.47 -15.26 -14.79
N MET A 32 -11.40 -15.98 -13.67
CA MET A 32 -11.00 -17.39 -13.64
C MET A 32 -11.95 -18.26 -14.48
N VAL A 33 -13.26 -18.13 -14.24
CA VAL A 33 -14.28 -18.92 -14.93
C VAL A 33 -14.34 -18.56 -16.42
N LYS A 34 -14.37 -17.27 -16.76
CA LYS A 34 -14.45 -16.79 -18.14
C LYS A 34 -13.27 -17.28 -18.98
N ASN A 35 -12.06 -17.21 -18.42
CA ASN A 35 -10.84 -17.57 -19.13
C ASN A 35 -10.47 -19.05 -18.98
N LYS A 36 -11.22 -19.82 -18.18
CA LYS A 36 -10.92 -21.22 -17.80
C LYS A 36 -9.47 -21.39 -17.33
N LYS A 37 -9.00 -20.43 -16.55
CA LYS A 37 -7.63 -20.41 -16.00
C LYS A 37 -7.70 -20.27 -14.49
N GLU A 38 -6.80 -20.97 -13.82
CA GLU A 38 -6.63 -20.85 -12.38
C GLU A 38 -6.13 -19.45 -12.01
N TYR A 39 -6.37 -19.04 -10.77
CA TYR A 39 -5.88 -17.78 -10.26
C TYR A 39 -4.35 -17.77 -10.18
N ASP A 40 -3.73 -16.86 -10.93
CA ASP A 40 -2.29 -16.65 -10.83
C ASP A 40 -1.94 -15.78 -9.61
N VAL A 41 -1.29 -16.41 -8.63
CA VAL A 41 -0.83 -15.77 -7.39
C VAL A 41 0.24 -14.70 -7.66
N SER A 42 0.98 -14.79 -8.77
CA SER A 42 2.01 -13.82 -9.16
C SER A 42 1.44 -12.41 -9.35
N ILE A 43 0.17 -12.31 -9.77
CA ILE A 43 -0.54 -11.03 -9.95
C ILE A 43 -0.62 -10.28 -8.62
N TYR A 44 -0.89 -11.00 -7.52
CA TYR A 44 -0.92 -10.41 -6.18
C TYR A 44 0.47 -9.96 -5.73
N ALA A 45 1.50 -10.81 -5.94
CA ALA A 45 2.88 -10.49 -5.58
C ALA A 45 3.35 -9.21 -6.26
N LYS A 46 3.17 -9.10 -7.59
CA LYS A 46 3.51 -7.90 -8.38
C LYS A 46 2.74 -6.66 -7.91
N SER A 47 1.45 -6.80 -7.58
CA SER A 47 0.67 -5.69 -7.03
C SER A 47 1.17 -5.23 -5.66
N LYS A 48 1.61 -6.17 -4.80
CA LYS A 48 2.16 -5.87 -3.47
C LYS A 48 3.51 -5.16 -3.60
N GLU A 49 4.39 -5.65 -4.46
CA GLU A 49 5.68 -5.04 -4.78
C GLU A 49 5.53 -3.58 -5.22
N LYS A 50 4.68 -3.31 -6.23
CA LYS A 50 4.37 -1.94 -6.66
C LYS A 50 3.84 -1.03 -5.55
N THR A 51 3.10 -1.60 -4.59
CA THR A 51 2.59 -0.85 -3.45
C THR A 51 3.71 -0.48 -2.48
N LEU A 52 4.64 -1.42 -2.23
CA LEU A 52 5.82 -1.20 -1.41
C LEU A 52 6.77 -0.18 -2.04
N GLU A 53 7.06 -0.29 -3.34
CA GLU A 53 7.89 0.68 -4.08
C GLU A 53 7.35 2.12 -3.95
N ARG A 54 6.04 2.30 -4.16
CA ARG A 54 5.39 3.61 -3.98
C ARG A 54 5.52 4.11 -2.55
N ARG A 55 5.45 3.22 -1.56
CA ARG A 55 5.60 3.59 -0.15
C ARG A 55 7.04 4.01 0.16
N ILE A 56 8.03 3.28 -0.34
CA ILE A 56 9.46 3.62 -0.23
C ILE A 56 9.70 5.01 -0.83
N LYS A 57 9.25 5.25 -2.06
CA LYS A 57 9.41 6.56 -2.72
C LYS A 57 8.80 7.70 -1.93
N LYS A 58 7.60 7.51 -1.37
CA LYS A 58 6.94 8.51 -0.51
C LYS A 58 7.72 8.78 0.78
N LEU A 59 8.26 7.73 1.40
CA LEU A 59 9.05 7.86 2.62
C LEU A 59 10.38 8.56 2.36
N GLN A 60 11.08 8.21 1.27
CA GLN A 60 12.30 8.90 0.84
C GLN A 60 12.05 10.39 0.59
N ALA A 61 10.97 10.73 -0.12
CA ALA A 61 10.60 12.13 -0.35
C ALA A 61 10.28 12.87 0.98
N LYS A 62 9.67 12.17 1.95
CA LYS A 62 9.40 12.73 3.27
C LYS A 62 10.69 12.95 4.08
N ILE A 63 11.62 11.99 4.04
CA ILE A 63 12.94 12.12 4.70
C ILE A 63 13.67 13.32 4.14
N LEU A 64 13.77 13.45 2.82
CA LEU A 64 14.43 14.59 2.17
C LEU A 64 13.81 15.93 2.58
N ARG A 65 12.47 15.99 2.62
CA ARG A 65 11.76 17.18 3.08
C ARG A 65 12.12 17.54 4.53
N LEU A 66 12.12 16.56 5.42
CA LEU A 66 12.45 16.77 6.84
C LEU A 66 13.92 17.20 7.02
N GLN A 67 14.85 16.61 6.25
CA GLN A 67 16.25 17.03 6.25
C GLN A 67 16.41 18.49 5.80
N ASN A 68 15.67 18.91 4.77
CA ASN A 68 15.67 20.30 4.32
C ASN A 68 15.07 21.25 5.37
N GLU A 69 13.98 20.85 6.03
CA GLU A 69 13.38 21.61 7.14
C GLU A 69 14.36 21.73 8.34
N GLN A 70 15.11 20.67 8.66
CA GLN A 70 16.17 20.68 9.69
C GLN A 70 17.35 21.57 9.31
N ALA A 71 17.79 21.54 8.05
CA ALA A 71 18.88 22.38 7.55
C ALA A 71 18.50 23.87 7.59
N GLN A 72 17.23 24.21 7.37
CA GLN A 72 16.73 25.58 7.48
C GLN A 72 16.49 26.04 8.93
N SER A 73 16.19 25.13 9.86
CA SER A 73 15.95 25.46 11.27
C SER A 73 17.21 25.51 12.14
N GLY A 74 18.38 25.14 11.62
CA GLY A 74 19.68 25.44 12.24
C GLY A 74 20.01 24.73 13.55
N LEU A 75 19.21 23.76 14.04
CA LEU A 75 19.65 22.85 15.09
C LEU A 75 20.34 21.64 14.46
N LYS A 76 21.68 21.65 14.49
CA LYS A 76 22.47 20.41 14.42
C LYS A 76 22.06 19.56 15.63
N VAL A 77 21.12 18.64 15.45
CA VAL A 77 21.02 17.49 16.35
C VAL A 77 22.27 16.68 16.06
N THR A 78 23.23 16.77 16.96
CA THR A 78 24.38 15.88 17.00
C THR A 78 23.84 14.47 17.10
N ASP A 79 24.00 13.67 16.06
CA ASP A 79 23.78 12.23 16.14
C ASP A 79 24.75 11.71 17.21
N GLY A 80 24.20 11.40 18.38
CA GLY A 80 24.88 10.68 19.43
C GLY A 80 25.14 9.27 18.91
N THR A 81 26.40 8.99 18.65
CA THR A 81 26.97 7.65 18.58
C THR A 81 26.52 6.85 19.79
N ASP A 82 25.86 5.72 19.56
CA ASP A 82 26.01 4.45 20.28
C ASP A 82 25.41 3.32 19.43
#